data_AF-A0ABC9NLW4-F1
#
_entry.id   AF-A0ABC9NLW4-F1
#
_cell.length_a   1.000
_cell.length_b   1.000
_cell.length_c   1.000
_cell.angle_alpha   90.00
_cell.angle_beta   90.00
_cell.angle_gamma   90.00
#
_symmetry.space_group_name_H-M   'P 1'
#
loop_
_entity.id
_entity.type
_entity.pdbx_description
1 polymer ?
#
loop_
_entity_poly.entity_id
_entity_poly.type
_entity_poly.pdbx_seq_one_letter_code
_entity_poly.pdbx_strand_id
1 'polypeptide(L)'
;MYSETRNMTPYGNSANTIANKTQNFEVTAQYQFDFGLRPTASFLMSKGKDLTGTDGDKDLVKYADVGATYYFNKNMSTYVDYKINLLDDDDNFYSANSISTDDIVALGLVYQF
;
A
#
# COMPACT_ATOMS: atom_id res chain seq x y z
N MET A 1 2.68 -11.00 5.38
CA MET A 1 4.13 -11.18 5.24
C MET A 1 4.86 -10.16 6.09
N TYR A 2 6.01 -10.53 6.65
CA TYR A 2 6.91 -9.60 7.34
C TYR A 2 8.25 -9.64 6.61
N SER A 3 8.83 -8.47 6.35
CA SER A 3 10.15 -8.35 5.73
C SER A 3 10.91 -7.20 6.39
N GLU A 4 12.23 -7.35 6.47
CA GLU A 4 13.14 -6.29 6.92
C GLU A 4 14.22 -6.10 5.87
N THR A 5 14.39 -4.87 5.39
CA THR A 5 15.48 -4.50 4.48
C THR A 5 16.39 -3.49 5.17
N ARG A 6 17.67 -3.49 4.83
CA ARG A 6 18.65 -2.53 5.36
C ARG A 6 19.37 -1.86 4.20
N ASN A 7 19.55 -0.53 4.27
CA ASN A 7 20.27 0.27 3.27
C ASN A 7 19.85 0.03 1.81
N MET A 8 18.58 -0.31 1.55
CA MET A 8 18.10 -0.68 0.21
C MET A 8 16.87 0.09 -0.27
N THR A 9 16.19 0.83 0.62
CA THR A 9 14.96 1.55 0.26
C THR A 9 15.27 3.02 0.07
N PRO A 10 15.36 3.54 -1.16
CA PRO A 10 15.42 4.98 -1.38
C PRO A 10 14.08 5.62 -0.98
N TYR A 11 14.12 6.80 -0.36
CA TYR A 11 12.93 7.56 0.02
C TYR A 11 13.05 9.02 -0.44
N GLY A 12 11.97 9.61 -0.95
CA GLY A 12 11.97 10.98 -1.46
C GLY A 12 12.61 11.14 -2.85
N ASN A 13 12.71 12.39 -3.31
CA ASN A 13 13.16 12.74 -4.66
C ASN A 13 14.68 13.07 -4.75
N SER A 14 15.42 12.85 -3.66
CA SER A 14 16.87 13.11 -3.59
C SER A 14 17.66 11.82 -3.85
N ALA A 15 18.67 11.87 -4.71
CA ALA A 15 19.44 10.71 -5.14
C ALA A 15 20.26 9.98 -4.04
N ASN A 16 20.31 10.53 -2.81
CA ASN A 16 21.17 10.07 -1.72
C ASN A 16 20.43 9.70 -0.42
N THR A 17 19.10 9.62 -0.42
CA THR A 17 18.29 9.30 0.76
C THR A 17 17.91 7.81 0.76
N ILE A 18 18.78 6.98 1.34
CA ILE A 18 18.55 5.54 1.53
C ILE A 18 18.17 5.30 2.99
N ALA A 19 17.05 4.62 3.24
CA ALA A 19 16.64 4.25 4.58
C ALA A 19 17.58 3.18 5.15
N ASN A 20 18.13 3.44 6.35
CA ASN A 20 19.08 2.52 7.00
C ASN A 20 18.43 1.17 7.32
N LYS A 21 17.17 1.19 7.75
CA LYS A 21 16.37 -0.01 7.99
C LYS A 21 14.91 0.25 7.62
N THR A 22 14.27 -0.67 6.93
CA THR A 22 12.84 -0.65 6.64
C THR A 22 12.20 -1.91 7.18
N GLN A 23 11.11 -1.77 7.93
CA GLN A 23 10.29 -2.88 8.38
C GLN A 23 8.98 -2.85 7.62
N ASN A 24 8.70 -3.92 6.87
CA ASN A 24 7.50 -4.08 6.07
C ASN A 24 6.61 -5.12 6.73
N PHE A 25 5.36 -4.75 6.94
CA PHE A 25 4.30 -5.61 7.40
C PHE A 25 3.15 -5.56 6.41
N GLU A 26 2.70 -6.73 5.99
CA GLU A 26 1.57 -6.88 5.09
C GLU A 26 0.67 -7.98 5.63
N VAL A 27 -0.64 -7.77 5.61
CA VAL A 27 -1.62 -8.81 5.90
C VAL A 27 -2.75 -8.67 4.92
N THR A 28 -3.22 -9.81 4.40
CA THR A 28 -4.31 -9.86 3.45
C THR A 28 -5.26 -10.97 3.85
N ALA A 29 -6.53 -10.63 3.98
CA ALA A 29 -7.63 -11.54 4.17
C ALA A 29 -8.53 -11.48 2.93
N GLN A 30 -8.88 -12.64 2.38
CA GLN A 30 -9.78 -12.75 1.26
C GLN A 30 -10.74 -13.90 1.49
N TYR A 31 -11.97 -13.77 1.02
CA TYR A 31 -12.94 -14.84 1.10
C TYR A 31 -13.63 -14.99 -0.25
N GLN A 32 -13.62 -16.19 -0.83
CA GLN A 32 -14.30 -16.47 -2.09
C GLN A 32 -15.64 -17.13 -1.78
N PHE A 33 -16.73 -16.46 -2.14
CA PHE A 33 -18.05 -17.06 -2.10
C PHE A 33 -18.31 -17.91 -3.33
N ASP A 34 -19.14 -18.94 -3.16
CA ASP A 34 -19.58 -19.86 -4.23
C ASP A 34 -20.35 -19.14 -5.36
N PHE A 35 -20.97 -17.99 -5.07
CA PHE A 35 -21.69 -17.18 -6.06
C PHE A 35 -20.79 -16.25 -6.88
N GLY A 36 -19.46 -16.34 -6.73
CA GLY A 36 -18.48 -15.62 -7.54
C GLY A 36 -17.98 -14.29 -6.95
N LEU A 37 -18.49 -13.83 -5.80
CA LEU A 37 -17.94 -12.66 -5.11
C LEU A 37 -16.70 -13.03 -4.28
N ARG A 38 -15.68 -12.19 -4.34
CA ARG A 38 -14.47 -12.29 -3.54
C ARG A 38 -14.13 -10.96 -2.88
N PRO A 39 -14.64 -10.68 -1.67
CA PRO A 39 -14.12 -9.59 -0.86
C PRO A 39 -12.65 -9.81 -0.48
N THR A 40 -11.92 -8.71 -0.41
CA THR A 40 -10.53 -8.62 -0.02
C THR A 40 -10.35 -7.49 0.98
N ALA A 41 -9.55 -7.71 2.01
CA ALA A 41 -9.13 -6.69 2.96
C ALA A 41 -7.64 -6.89 3.22
N SER A 42 -6.85 -5.86 2.94
CA SER A 42 -5.41 -5.88 3.13
C SER A 42 -4.96 -4.68 3.97
N PHE A 43 -3.87 -4.86 4.70
CA PHE A 43 -3.21 -3.78 5.40
C PHE A 43 -1.72 -3.88 5.15
N LEU A 44 -1.13 -2.78 4.68
CA LEU A 44 0.29 -2.69 4.39
C LEU A 44 0.89 -1.51 5.14
N MET A 45 1.97 -1.77 5.84
CA MET A 45 2.77 -0.78 6.56
C MET A 45 4.25 -1.01 6.25
N SER A 46 4.94 0.07 5.93
CA SER A 46 6.38 0.11 5.72
C SER A 46 6.95 1.26 6.54
N LYS A 47 7.73 0.93 7.56
CA LYS A 47 8.35 1.91 8.46
C LYS A 47 9.84 2.01 8.21
N GLY A 48 10.31 3.21 7.89
CA GLY A 48 11.73 3.54 7.83
C GLY A 48 12.25 3.87 9.24
N LYS A 49 13.26 3.13 9.70
CA LYS A 49 13.99 3.40 10.94
C LYS A 49 15.33 4.06 10.63
N ASP A 50 15.69 5.04 11.46
CA ASP A 50 16.94 5.82 11.36
C ASP A 50 17.15 6.48 9.98
N LEU A 51 16.18 7.30 9.57
CA LEU A 51 16.25 8.07 8.32
C LEU A 51 17.20 9.27 8.51
N THR A 52 18.34 9.26 7.83
CA THR A 52 19.33 10.35 7.89
C THR A 52 18.73 11.68 7.44
N GLY A 53 18.56 12.63 8.37
CA GLY A 53 17.99 13.96 8.10
C GLY A 53 16.58 14.19 8.63
N THR A 54 15.99 13.20 9.30
CA THR A 54 14.73 13.34 10.04
C THR A 54 14.96 12.83 11.46
N ASP A 55 14.54 13.57 12.48
CA ASP A 55 14.69 13.19 13.90
C ASP A 55 13.80 11.97 14.26
N GLY A 56 14.13 10.77 13.75
CA GLY A 56 13.56 9.49 14.18
C GLY A 56 12.93 8.62 13.10
N ASP A 57 12.18 7.61 13.56
CA ASP A 57 11.44 6.65 12.73
C ASP A 57 10.27 7.33 11.99
N LYS A 58 10.17 7.22 10.66
CA LYS A 58 9.00 7.66 9.88
C LYS A 58 8.37 6.50 9.10
N ASP A 59 7.06 6.52 8.98
CA ASP A 59 6.34 5.58 8.12
C ASP A 59 6.53 6.00 6.66
N LEU A 60 7.02 5.12 5.79
CA LEU A 60 7.26 5.42 4.37
C LEU A 60 6.02 5.13 3.52
N VAL A 61 5.29 4.08 3.87
CA VAL A 61 4.04 3.67 3.23
C VAL A 61 3.13 3.09 4.31
N LYS A 62 1.88 3.53 4.36
CA LYS A 62 0.90 2.96 5.28
C LYS A 62 -0.49 3.10 4.68
N TYR A 63 -1.09 1.98 4.30
CA TYR A 63 -2.44 1.99 3.75
C TYR A 63 -3.21 0.73 4.14
N ALA A 64 -4.52 0.90 4.30
CA ALA A 64 -5.47 -0.19 4.28
C ALA A 64 -6.08 -0.26 2.88
N ASP A 65 -6.33 -1.46 2.38
CA ASP A 65 -7.02 -1.69 1.12
C ASP A 65 -8.23 -2.56 1.39
N VAL A 66 -9.38 -2.16 0.87
CA VAL A 66 -10.61 -2.94 0.93
C VAL A 66 -11.20 -3.01 -0.46
N GLY A 67 -11.51 -4.23 -0.88
CA GLY A 67 -11.93 -4.49 -2.24
C GLY A 67 -12.91 -5.64 -2.34
N ALA A 68 -13.50 -5.75 -3.52
CA ALA A 68 -14.35 -6.85 -3.88
C ALA A 68 -14.24 -7.11 -5.38
N THR A 69 -13.91 -8.35 -5.74
CA THR A 69 -13.99 -8.83 -7.12
C THR A 69 -15.26 -9.65 -7.29
N TYR A 70 -16.05 -9.38 -8.32
CA TYR A 70 -17.20 -10.21 -8.69
C TYR A 70 -16.93 -10.93 -10.01
N TYR A 71 -16.90 -12.25 -9.96
CA TYR A 71 -16.75 -13.12 -11.12
C TYR A 71 -18.12 -13.49 -11.69
N PHE A 72 -18.48 -12.93 -12.85
CA PHE A 72 -19.69 -13.33 -13.56
C PHE A 72 -19.51 -14.75 -14.12
N ASN A 73 -18.38 -14.98 -14.80
CA ASN A 73 -18.00 -16.25 -15.41
C ASN A 73 -16.47 -16.36 -15.43
N LYS A 74 -15.92 -17.51 -15.86
CA LYS A 74 -14.45 -17.70 -16.03
C LYS A 74 -13.79 -16.66 -16.96
N ASN A 75 -14.58 -16.02 -17.80
CA ASN A 75 -14.13 -15.10 -18.84
C ASN A 75 -14.43 -13.62 -18.54
N MET A 76 -15.17 -13.32 -17.46
CA MET A 76 -15.56 -11.94 -17.14
C MET A 76 -15.64 -11.72 -15.64
N SER A 77 -14.94 -10.69 -15.16
CA SER A 77 -15.01 -10.22 -13.78
C SER A 77 -15.05 -8.70 -13.72
N THR A 78 -15.57 -8.17 -12.62
CA THR A 78 -15.46 -6.76 -12.26
C THR A 78 -14.82 -6.66 -10.89
N TYR A 79 -14.11 -5.58 -10.60
CA TYR A 79 -13.54 -5.33 -9.29
C TYR A 79 -13.72 -3.87 -8.87
N VAL A 80 -13.84 -3.70 -7.56
CA VAL A 80 -13.75 -2.42 -6.86
C VAL A 80 -12.70 -2.57 -5.79
N ASP A 81 -11.72 -1.67 -5.76
CA ASP A 81 -10.71 -1.60 -4.71
C ASP A 81 -10.67 -0.16 -4.19
N TYR A 82 -10.54 -0.02 -2.88
CA TYR A 82 -10.40 1.26 -2.20
C TYR A 82 -9.18 1.22 -1.30
N LYS A 83 -8.15 1.92 -1.72
CA LYS A 83 -6.92 2.13 -0.98
C LYS A 83 -7.09 3.36 -0.10
N ILE A 84 -7.23 3.12 1.19
CA ILE A 84 -7.28 4.12 2.25
C ILE A 84 -5.85 4.37 2.72
N ASN A 85 -5.34 5.54 2.42
CA ASN A 85 -4.01 5.95 2.85
C ASN A 85 -4.09 6.42 4.31
N LEU A 86 -3.20 5.90 5.13
CA LEU A 86 -3.17 6.14 6.58
C LEU A 86 -1.88 6.87 6.99
N LEU A 87 -1.18 7.46 6.01
CA LEU A 87 -0.09 8.39 6.24
C LEU A 87 -0.66 9.72 6.75
N ASP A 88 0.03 10.31 7.72
CA ASP A 88 -0.42 11.54 8.38
C ASP A 88 -0.12 12.75 7.50
N ASP A 89 -1.15 13.33 6.90
CA ASP A 89 -1.08 14.47 5.98
C ASP A 89 -0.43 15.74 6.56
N ASP A 90 -0.41 15.85 7.90
CA ASP A 90 0.03 17.06 8.61
C ASP A 90 1.55 17.11 8.84
N ASP A 91 2.30 16.10 8.34
CA ASP A 91 3.75 16.01 8.50
C ASP A 91 4.47 16.62 7.28
N ASN A 92 5.21 17.71 7.49
CA ASN A 92 6.04 18.40 6.47
C ASN A 92 7.01 17.46 5.71
N PHE A 93 7.27 16.28 6.26
CA PHE A 93 8.07 15.24 5.62
C PHE A 93 7.42 14.67 4.34
N TYR A 94 6.11 14.45 4.31
CA TYR A 94 5.43 13.80 3.17
C TYR A 94 5.25 14.75 1.98
N SER A 95 4.88 16.01 2.27
CA SER A 95 4.79 17.07 1.27
C SER A 95 6.16 17.42 0.67
N ALA A 96 7.22 17.46 1.50
CA ALA A 96 8.60 17.70 1.04
C ALA A 96 9.18 16.54 0.20
N ASN A 97 8.72 15.30 0.41
CA ASN A 97 9.19 14.11 -0.30
C ASN A 97 8.23 13.65 -1.41
N SER A 98 7.18 14.42 -1.73
CA SER A 98 6.17 14.10 -2.75
C SER A 98 5.52 12.72 -2.56
N ILE A 99 5.31 12.33 -1.31
CA ILE A 99 4.64 11.07 -0.97
C ILE A 99 3.13 11.34 -0.99
N SER A 100 2.41 10.71 -1.91
CA SER A 100 0.95 10.83 -2.01
C SER A 100 0.30 10.21 -0.78
N THR A 101 -0.41 11.05 -0.04
CA THR A 101 -1.22 10.74 1.15
C THR A 101 -2.70 10.60 0.81
N ASP A 102 -3.09 10.92 -0.41
CA ASP A 102 -4.47 10.76 -0.87
C ASP A 102 -4.92 9.29 -0.92
N ASP A 103 -6.21 9.09 -0.66
CA ASP A 103 -6.93 7.84 -0.92
C ASP A 103 -7.12 7.60 -2.42
N ILE A 104 -7.19 6.33 -2.83
CA ILE A 104 -7.38 5.94 -4.23
C ILE A 104 -8.52 4.93 -4.35
N VAL A 105 -9.47 5.20 -5.23
CA VAL A 105 -10.52 4.26 -5.63
C VAL A 105 -10.20 3.73 -7.03
N ALA A 106 -10.22 2.40 -7.19
CA ALA A 106 -10.08 1.72 -8.47
C ALA A 106 -11.32 0.89 -8.77
N LEU A 107 -11.77 0.95 -10.01
CA LEU A 107 -12.90 0.18 -10.53
C LEU A 107 -12.53 -0.32 -11.91
N GLY A 108 -12.81 -1.58 -12.22
CA GLY A 108 -12.46 -2.13 -13.52
C GLY A 108 -13.28 -3.36 -13.89
N LEU A 109 -13.45 -3.56 -15.20
CA LEU A 109 -14.00 -4.78 -15.78
C LEU A 109 -12.90 -5.49 -16.56
N VAL A 110 -12.75 -6.78 -16.31
CA VAL A 110 -11.77 -7.64 -16.95
C VAL A 110 -12.51 -8.69 -17.76
N TYR A 111 -12.17 -8.76 -19.05
CA TYR A 111 -12.62 -9.80 -19.94
C TYR A 111 -11.42 -10.57 -20.48
N GLN A 112 -11.46 -11.90 -20.38
CA GLN A 112 -10.37 -12.80 -20.80
C GLN A 112 -10.90 -13.89 -21.74
N PHE A 113 -10.15 -14.17 -22.81
CA PHE A 113 -10.48 -15.18 -23.83
C PHE A 113 -9.73 -16.49 -23.60
#